data_AF-A0A7K9LB94-F1
#
_entry.id   AF-A0A7K9LB94-F1
#
_cell.length_a   1.000
_cell.length_b   1.000
_cell.length_c   1.000
_cell.angle_alpha   90.00
_cell.angle_beta   90.00
_cell.angle_gamma   90.00
#
_symmetry.space_group_name_H-M   'P 1'
#
loop_
_entity.id
_entity.type
_entity.pdbx_description
1 polymer ?
#
loop_
_entity_poly.entity_id
_entity_poly.type
_entity_poly.pdbx_seq_one_letter_code
_entity_poly.pdbx_strand_id
1 'polypeptide(L)'
;FSGVLAEDVLLALLELQETLAATTAWAPGSGRNVSLQDVCYAPLNPSEPGVGDCAVSSVTQYFQNNRSHLALSAWQQDSKNPGTVDWHDHLIYCVNSPLSFKDITALELSCMARYGGP
;
A
#
# COMPACT_ATOMS: atom_id res chain seq x y z
N PHE A 1 5.20 14.92 12.26
CA PHE A 1 5.27 14.59 10.82
C PHE A 1 5.07 15.84 9.98
N SER A 2 5.54 15.85 8.73
CA SER A 2 5.20 16.91 7.76
C SER A 2 3.72 16.85 7.39
N GLY A 3 3.09 17.98 7.06
CA GLY A 3 1.69 18.02 6.65
C GLY A 3 1.37 17.22 5.38
N VAL A 4 2.38 16.93 4.54
CA VAL A 4 2.22 16.04 3.37
C VAL A 4 1.90 14.59 3.77
N LEU A 5 2.25 14.21 5.01
CA LEU A 5 1.93 12.90 5.57
C LEU A 5 0.71 12.96 6.49
N ALA A 6 -0.15 13.98 6.41
CA ALA A 6 -1.39 13.95 7.17
C ALA A 6 -2.29 12.79 6.70
N GLU A 7 -3.03 12.17 7.63
CA GLU A 7 -3.81 10.96 7.35
C GLU A 7 -4.88 11.20 6.27
N ASP A 8 -5.53 12.36 6.28
CA ASP A 8 -6.50 12.79 5.26
C ASP A 8 -5.87 12.91 3.87
N VAL A 9 -4.62 13.39 3.77
CA VAL A 9 -3.86 13.43 2.53
C VAL A 9 -3.53 12.02 2.04
N LEU A 10 -3.14 11.10 2.94
CA LEU A 10 -2.88 9.70 2.60
C LEU A 10 -4.14 8.98 2.12
N LEU A 11 -5.29 9.25 2.74
CA LEU A 11 -6.60 8.72 2.32
C LEU A 11 -7.00 9.25 0.94
N ALA A 12 -6.81 10.55 0.68
CA ALA A 12 -7.09 11.14 -0.64
C ALA A 12 -6.14 10.58 -1.72
N LEU A 13 -4.87 10.35 -1.38
CA LEU A 13 -3.91 9.71 -2.28
C LEU A 13 -4.33 8.27 -2.61
N LEU A 14 -4.80 7.51 -1.62
CA LEU A 14 -5.28 6.14 -1.83
C LEU A 14 -6.51 6.11 -2.74
N GLU A 15 -7.47 7.02 -2.56
CA GLU A 15 -8.65 7.16 -3.44
C GLU A 15 -8.27 7.49 -4.88
N LEU A 16 -7.30 8.41 -5.05
CA LEU A 16 -6.79 8.75 -6.37
C LEU A 16 -6.12 7.55 -7.04
N GLN A 17 -5.32 6.78 -6.29
CA GLN A 17 -4.67 5.57 -6.80
C GLN A 17 -5.70 4.50 -7.20
N GLU A 18 -6.75 4.29 -6.40
CA GLU A 18 -7.87 3.37 -6.72
C GLU A 18 -8.56 3.79 -8.03
N THR A 19 -8.82 5.09 -8.20
CA THR A 19 -9.44 5.66 -9.40
C THR A 19 -8.57 5.47 -10.65
N LEU A 20 -7.27 5.74 -10.54
CA LEU A 20 -6.32 5.55 -11.64
C LEU A 20 -6.19 4.06 -12.01
N ALA A 21 -6.14 3.17 -11.02
CA ALA A 21 -6.05 1.73 -11.25
C ALA A 21 -7.30 1.13 -11.91
N ALA A 22 -8.48 1.71 -11.65
CA ALA A 22 -9.75 1.31 -12.27
C ALA A 22 -9.98 1.90 -13.67
N THR A 23 -9.08 2.77 -14.16
CA THR A 23 -9.25 3.42 -15.46
C THR A 23 -9.15 2.39 -16.59
N THR A 24 -10.02 2.55 -17.59
CA THR A 24 -9.99 1.75 -18.82
C THR A 24 -9.96 2.66 -20.04
N ALA A 25 -9.38 2.17 -21.13
CA ALA A 25 -9.30 2.90 -22.40
C ALA A 25 -9.68 1.99 -23.56
N TRP A 26 -10.41 2.52 -24.55
CA TRP A 26 -10.70 1.78 -25.77
C TRP A 26 -9.43 1.65 -26.62
N ALA A 27 -9.04 0.43 -26.95
CA ALA A 27 -7.88 0.15 -27.79
C ALA A 27 -8.34 -0.41 -29.16
N PRO A 28 -8.31 0.40 -30.24
CA PRO A 28 -8.76 -0.04 -31.56
C PRO A 28 -8.04 -1.28 -32.08
N GLY A 29 -6.75 -1.45 -31.74
CA GLY A 29 -5.94 -2.60 -32.17
C GLY A 29 -6.33 -3.93 -31.53
N SER A 30 -6.94 -3.92 -30.33
CA SER A 30 -7.42 -5.13 -29.66
C SER A 30 -8.94 -5.30 -29.77
N GLY A 31 -9.66 -4.27 -30.25
CA GLY A 31 -11.13 -4.29 -30.37
C GLY A 31 -11.84 -4.36 -29.02
N ARG A 32 -11.18 -3.97 -27.92
CA ARG A 32 -11.75 -3.97 -26.56
C ARG A 32 -11.23 -2.82 -25.71
N ASN A 33 -11.89 -2.58 -24.58
CA ASN A 33 -11.31 -1.77 -23.51
C ASN A 33 -10.13 -2.53 -22.88
N VAL A 34 -9.02 -1.81 -22.68
CA VAL A 34 -7.86 -2.26 -21.92
C VAL A 34 -7.86 -1.59 -20.55
N SER A 35 -7.47 -2.33 -19.53
CA SER A 35 -7.30 -1.85 -18.16
C SER A 35 -5.83 -1.89 -17.75
N LEU A 36 -5.50 -1.41 -16.54
CA LEU A 36 -4.13 -1.39 -16.04
C LEU A 36 -3.47 -2.78 -16.07
N GLN A 37 -4.18 -3.83 -15.64
CA GLN A 37 -3.62 -5.18 -15.56
C GLN A 37 -3.29 -5.80 -16.93
N ASP A 38 -3.88 -5.28 -18.01
CA ASP A 38 -3.60 -5.75 -19.37
C ASP A 38 -2.22 -5.32 -19.87
N VAL A 39 -1.63 -4.27 -19.27
CA VAL A 39 -0.42 -3.60 -19.79
C VAL A 39 0.65 -3.35 -18.74
N CYS A 40 0.34 -3.56 -17.45
CA CYS A 40 1.27 -3.26 -16.37
C CYS A 40 2.40 -4.28 -16.28
N TYR A 41 3.50 -3.85 -15.67
CA TYR A 41 4.55 -4.77 -15.23
C TYR A 41 4.13 -5.41 -13.89
N ALA A 42 4.10 -6.75 -13.86
CA ALA A 42 3.78 -7.55 -12.68
C ALA A 42 4.92 -8.55 -12.38
N PRO A 43 5.79 -8.27 -11.39
CA PRO A 43 7.02 -9.03 -11.20
C PRO A 43 6.80 -10.46 -10.69
N LEU A 44 5.76 -10.69 -9.88
CA LEU A 44 5.50 -12.00 -9.25
C LEU A 44 4.48 -12.86 -10.01
N ASN A 45 3.53 -12.23 -10.69
CA ASN A 45 2.49 -12.92 -11.46
C ASN A 45 2.37 -12.35 -12.90
N PRO A 46 3.38 -12.59 -13.76
CA PRO A 46 3.47 -11.94 -15.07
C PRO A 46 2.48 -12.47 -16.13
N SER A 47 1.97 -13.69 -15.97
CA SER A 47 1.15 -14.35 -17.01
C SER A 47 -0.31 -13.92 -16.97
N GLU A 48 -0.88 -13.82 -15.76
CA GLU A 48 -2.29 -13.47 -15.54
C GLU A 48 -2.41 -12.54 -14.32
N PRO A 49 -1.87 -11.31 -14.41
CA PRO A 49 -1.86 -10.38 -13.29
C PRO A 49 -3.27 -9.89 -12.94
N GLY A 50 -3.56 -9.81 -11.65
CA GLY A 50 -4.61 -8.94 -11.13
C GLY A 50 -4.11 -7.51 -10.97
N VAL A 51 -5.02 -6.54 -10.76
CA VAL A 51 -4.65 -5.13 -10.48
C VAL A 51 -3.65 -5.01 -9.32
N GLY A 52 -3.76 -5.88 -8.31
CA GLY A 52 -2.87 -5.88 -7.14
C GLY A 52 -1.44 -6.35 -7.42
N ASP A 53 -1.22 -7.04 -8.54
CA ASP A 53 0.10 -7.55 -8.96
C ASP A 53 0.88 -6.50 -9.76
N CYS A 54 0.22 -5.43 -10.22
CA CYS A 54 0.86 -4.34 -10.93
C CYS A 54 1.82 -3.56 -10.01
N ALA A 55 3.05 -3.34 -10.49
CA ALA A 55 4.07 -2.60 -9.77
C ALA A 55 3.74 -1.09 -9.71
N VAL A 56 3.06 -0.68 -8.63
CA VAL A 56 2.74 0.73 -8.32
C VAL A 56 3.46 1.11 -7.03
N SER A 57 4.47 1.98 -7.10
CA SER A 57 5.21 2.44 -5.93
C SER A 57 4.62 3.73 -5.36
N SER A 58 4.20 3.69 -4.09
CA SER A 58 3.63 4.81 -3.33
C SER A 58 3.83 4.56 -1.84
N VAL A 59 3.80 5.61 -1.01
CA VAL A 59 3.86 5.47 0.46
C VAL A 59 2.71 4.63 1.02
N THR A 60 1.56 4.62 0.33
CA THR A 60 0.39 3.81 0.70
C THR A 60 0.62 2.31 0.54
N GLN A 61 1.69 1.88 -0.13
CA GLN A 61 2.04 0.47 -0.27
C GLN A 61 2.55 -0.16 1.02
N TYR A 62 3.08 0.61 1.97
CA TYR A 62 3.37 0.10 3.31
C TYR A 62 2.09 -0.41 4.00
N PHE A 63 0.94 0.15 3.63
CA PHE A 63 -0.38 -0.29 4.07
C PHE A 63 -1.08 -1.20 3.04
N GLN A 64 -0.33 -1.75 2.08
CA GLN A 64 -0.82 -2.59 0.97
C GLN A 64 -1.97 -1.96 0.17
N ASN A 65 -2.02 -0.62 0.09
CA ASN A 65 -3.15 0.14 -0.44
C ASN A 65 -4.50 -0.26 0.19
N ASN A 66 -4.51 -0.53 1.50
CA ASN A 66 -5.69 -0.92 2.25
C ASN A 66 -6.06 0.15 3.30
N ARG A 67 -7.22 0.79 3.11
CA ARG A 67 -7.77 1.81 4.03
C ARG A 67 -7.87 1.30 5.47
N SER A 68 -8.24 0.04 5.66
CA SER A 68 -8.38 -0.56 6.99
C SER A 68 -7.03 -0.75 7.69
N HIS A 69 -5.94 -0.97 6.94
CA HIS A 69 -4.60 -1.05 7.53
C HIS A 69 -4.12 0.34 7.96
N LEU A 70 -4.40 1.38 7.16
CA LEU A 70 -4.06 2.77 7.50
C LEU A 70 -4.83 3.27 8.74
N ALA A 71 -6.10 2.87 8.90
CA ALA A 71 -6.92 3.26 10.05
C ALA A 71 -6.69 2.39 11.30
N LEU A 72 -5.79 1.42 11.25
CA LEU A 72 -5.57 0.48 12.34
C LEU A 72 -4.84 1.17 13.51
N SER A 73 -5.31 0.92 14.72
CA SER A 73 -4.61 1.26 15.95
C SER A 73 -4.71 0.12 16.96
N ALA A 74 -3.70 -0.01 17.81
CA ALA A 74 -3.65 -1.06 18.82
C ALA A 74 -2.97 -0.56 20.10
N TRP A 75 -3.38 -1.10 21.24
CA TRP A 75 -2.65 -0.85 22.49
C TRP A 75 -1.43 -1.77 22.57
N GLN A 76 -0.26 -1.20 22.79
CA GLN A 76 0.99 -1.93 22.94
C GLN A 76 1.58 -1.71 24.33
N GLN A 77 1.87 -2.82 25.00
CA GLN A 77 2.58 -2.80 26.27
C GLN A 77 4.07 -2.98 26.01
N ASP A 78 4.78 -1.88 25.74
CA ASP A 78 6.24 -1.87 25.76
C ASP A 78 6.75 -1.70 27.20
N SER A 79 7.86 -2.38 27.48
CA SER A 79 8.62 -2.33 28.72
C SER A 79 9.12 -0.93 29.09
N LYS A 80 9.27 -0.02 28.12
CA LYS A 80 9.71 1.37 28.36
C LYS A 80 8.56 2.37 28.37
N ASN A 81 7.70 2.35 27.34
CA ASN A 81 6.57 3.28 27.22
C ASN A 81 5.32 2.56 26.66
N PRO A 82 4.37 2.13 27.50
CA PRO A 82 3.10 1.60 27.02
C PRO A 82 2.25 2.71 26.38
N GLY A 83 1.55 2.40 25.31
CA GLY A 83 0.73 3.37 24.58
C GLY A 83 -0.04 2.78 23.40
N THR A 84 -0.85 3.61 22.75
CA THR A 84 -1.49 3.28 21.49
C THR A 84 -0.49 3.47 20.36
N VAL A 85 -0.33 2.45 19.53
CA VAL A 85 0.38 2.50 18.26
C VAL A 85 -0.59 2.62 17.10
N ASP A 86 -0.20 3.35 16.07
CA ASP A 86 -1.01 3.60 14.87
C ASP A 86 -0.15 3.63 13.60
N TRP A 87 -0.72 4.14 12.51
CA TRP A 87 -0.05 4.19 11.21
C TRP A 87 1.28 4.95 11.22
N HIS A 88 1.49 5.91 12.13
CA HIS A 88 2.75 6.64 12.23
C HIS A 88 3.90 5.71 12.62
N ASP A 89 3.67 4.84 13.59
CA ASP A 89 4.67 3.89 14.09
C ASP A 89 5.01 2.85 13.02
N HIS A 90 3.98 2.32 12.35
CA HIS A 90 4.17 1.40 11.23
C HIS A 90 4.97 2.04 10.09
N LEU A 91 4.61 3.28 9.69
CA LEU A 91 5.31 3.99 8.62
C LEU A 91 6.79 4.24 8.98
N ILE A 92 7.08 4.70 10.21
CA ILE A 92 8.46 4.90 10.66
C ILE A 92 9.22 3.58 10.64
N TYR A 93 8.61 2.49 11.10
CA TYR A 93 9.26 1.19 11.08
C TYR A 93 9.61 0.76 9.65
N CYS A 94 8.67 0.83 8.72
CA CYS A 94 8.87 0.37 7.35
C CYS A 94 9.85 1.22 6.54
N VAL A 95 9.89 2.54 6.74
CA VAL A 95 10.93 3.39 6.12
C VAL A 95 12.33 3.01 6.60
N ASN A 96 12.47 2.56 7.85
CA ASN A 96 13.76 2.13 8.42
C ASN A 96 14.08 0.65 8.14
N SER A 97 13.09 -0.18 7.85
CA SER A 97 13.22 -1.63 7.65
C SER A 97 12.26 -2.14 6.56
N PRO A 98 12.43 -1.72 5.30
CA PRO A 98 11.44 -1.94 4.23
C PRO A 98 11.28 -3.41 3.83
N LEU A 99 12.28 -4.25 4.11
CA LEU A 99 12.25 -5.69 3.83
C LEU A 99 11.54 -6.51 4.92
N SER A 100 10.93 -5.88 5.92
CA SER A 100 10.27 -6.61 7.00
C SER A 100 8.91 -7.16 6.58
N PHE A 101 8.70 -8.45 6.83
CA PHE A 101 7.41 -9.11 6.62
C PHE A 101 6.38 -8.79 7.72
N LYS A 102 6.83 -8.23 8.83
CA LYS A 102 6.01 -7.94 10.00
C LYS A 102 6.67 -6.84 10.83
N ASP A 103 5.95 -5.76 11.11
CA ASP A 103 6.44 -4.74 12.03
C ASP A 103 6.56 -5.27 13.46
N ILE A 104 7.28 -4.52 14.31
CA ILE A 104 7.50 -4.86 15.72
C ILE A 104 6.42 -4.31 16.64
N THR A 105 5.39 -3.69 16.07
CA THR A 105 4.30 -3.08 16.83
C THR A 105 3.18 -4.09 17.07
N ALA A 106 2.20 -3.71 17.88
CA ALA A 106 0.98 -4.50 18.05
C ALA A 106 0.08 -4.53 16.79
N LEU A 107 0.40 -3.77 15.74
CA LEU A 107 -0.33 -3.78 14.47
C LEU A 107 0.02 -4.99 13.60
N GLU A 108 1.25 -5.51 13.74
CA GLU A 108 1.68 -6.74 13.08
C GLU A 108 1.60 -6.72 11.54
N LEU A 109 1.75 -5.53 10.93
CA LEU A 109 1.59 -5.33 9.48
C LEU A 109 2.89 -5.58 8.71
N SER A 110 2.79 -6.02 7.46
CA SER A 110 3.94 -6.17 6.56
C SER A 110 4.40 -4.82 6.02
N CYS A 111 5.71 -4.65 5.78
CA CYS A 111 6.25 -3.50 5.06
C CYS A 111 6.30 -3.71 3.54
N MET A 112 5.98 -4.92 3.07
CA MET A 112 5.98 -5.23 1.65
C MET A 112 4.76 -4.62 0.96
N ALA A 113 4.95 -4.11 -0.25
CA ALA A 113 3.89 -3.68 -1.13
C ALA A 113 2.93 -4.84 -1.47
N ARG A 114 1.71 -4.50 -1.91
CA ARG A 114 0.70 -5.49 -2.31
C ARG A 114 1.19 -6.44 -3.43
N TYR A 115 2.02 -5.93 -4.36
CA TYR A 115 2.62 -6.72 -5.44
C TYR A 115 3.84 -7.54 -5.00
N GLY A 116 4.18 -7.51 -3.70
CA GLY A 116 5.25 -8.29 -3.09
C GLY A 116 6.67 -7.74 -3.24
N GLY A 117 6.83 -6.47 -3.62
CA GLY A 117 8.11 -5.76 -3.56
C GLY A 117 8.30 -4.96 -2.27
N PRO A 118 9.54 -4.69 -1.86
CA PRO A 118 9.84 -3.79 -0.74
C PRO A 118 9.84 -2.31 -1.13
#